data_AF-A0A4D6FF24-F1
#
_entry.id   AF-A0A4D6FF24-F1
#
_cell.length_a   1.000
_cell.length_b   1.000
_cell.length_c   1.000
_cell.angle_alpha   90.00
_cell.angle_beta   90.00
_cell.angle_gamma   90.00
#
_symmetry.space_group_name_H-M   'P 1'
#
loop_
_entity.id
_entity.type
_entity.pdbx_description
1 polymer ?
#
loop_
_entity_poly.entity_id
_entity_poly.type
_entity_poly.pdbx_seq_one_letter_code
_entity_poly.pdbx_strand_id
1 'polypeptide(L)'
;MNCMYRRYTGHLLKGIGGSINVNRAVLKYGLKIFAFVVIETTKQVKDRKEIIRIEQKYIDLLKPEYNIAKIAGSRLNTKWTLESRNKHSIRMKEHLDKIRLLKKSTSAETRDLLRTIALNRPPVTAVTRNKMSINNNKSVKIIAYLADSNIIFREFISIADAAEYFFNDRNRRGPIKYALTNNTKILDKYYLRKSNTKE
;
A
#
# COMPACT_ATOMS: atom_id res chain seq x y z
N MET A 1 1.18 21.50 -18.86
CA MET A 1 -0.29 21.50 -18.73
C MET A 1 -0.66 21.94 -17.32
N ASN A 2 -1.48 22.99 -17.17
CA ASN A 2 -1.86 23.54 -15.87
C ASN A 2 -2.55 22.46 -15.00
N CYS A 3 -2.05 22.22 -13.79
CA CYS A 3 -2.55 21.17 -12.90
C CYS A 3 -4.04 21.35 -12.55
N MET A 4 -4.52 22.60 -12.54
CA MET A 4 -5.93 22.94 -12.34
C MET A 4 -6.82 22.44 -13.48
N TYR A 5 -6.39 22.61 -14.73
CA TYR A 5 -7.12 22.12 -15.90
C TYR A 5 -7.28 20.60 -15.88
N ARG A 6 -6.21 19.88 -15.47
CA ARG A 6 -6.27 18.42 -15.31
C ARG A 6 -7.29 18.01 -14.24
N ARG A 7 -7.37 18.74 -13.13
CA ARG A 7 -8.31 18.43 -12.06
C ARG A 7 -9.75 18.75 -12.47
N TYR A 8 -9.98 19.91 -13.08
CA TYR A 8 -11.27 20.31 -13.62
C TYR A 8 -11.81 19.29 -14.63
N THR A 9 -11.01 18.92 -15.63
CA THR A 9 -11.37 17.88 -16.61
C THR A 9 -11.60 16.51 -15.98
N GLY A 10 -10.86 16.17 -14.92
CA GLY A 10 -11.06 14.95 -14.14
C GLY A 10 -12.40 14.91 -13.41
N HIS A 11 -12.86 16.04 -12.88
CA HIS A 11 -14.20 16.15 -12.26
C HIS A 11 -15.32 16.11 -13.29
N LEU A 12 -15.15 16.71 -14.47
CA LEU A 12 -16.25 16.90 -15.42
C LEU A 12 -16.36 15.83 -16.51
N LEU A 13 -15.25 15.47 -17.15
CA LEU A 13 -15.28 14.68 -18.39
C LEU A 13 -14.93 13.21 -18.15
N LYS A 14 -13.83 12.96 -17.44
CA LYS A 14 -13.24 11.62 -17.39
C LYS A 14 -13.67 10.81 -16.17
N GLY A 15 -14.10 11.47 -15.09
CA GLY A 15 -14.35 10.82 -13.79
C GLY A 15 -13.08 10.20 -13.16
N ILE A 16 -11.90 10.48 -13.72
CA ILE A 16 -10.60 9.93 -13.33
C ILE A 16 -9.74 11.06 -12.79
N GLY A 17 -9.13 10.87 -11.62
CA GLY A 17 -8.27 11.86 -10.96
C GLY A 17 -9.01 12.99 -10.25
N GLY A 18 -10.35 13.02 -10.33
CA GLY A 18 -11.24 13.91 -9.58
C GLY A 18 -12.21 13.15 -8.67
N SER A 19 -13.15 13.87 -8.08
CA SER A 19 -14.25 13.28 -7.30
C SER A 19 -15.32 12.73 -8.23
N ILE A 20 -15.53 11.42 -8.17
CA ILE A 20 -16.58 10.73 -8.93
C ILE A 20 -17.99 11.21 -8.53
N ASN A 21 -18.16 11.68 -7.30
CA ASN A 21 -19.45 12.21 -6.83
C ASN A 21 -19.78 13.53 -7.53
N VAL A 22 -18.79 14.42 -7.69
CA VAL A 22 -18.96 15.67 -8.46
C VAL A 22 -19.27 15.34 -9.92
N ASN A 23 -18.56 14.39 -10.52
CA ASN A 23 -18.82 13.96 -11.89
C ASN A 23 -20.26 13.49 -12.10
N ARG A 24 -20.74 12.58 -11.23
CA ARG A 24 -22.13 12.08 -11.29
C ARG A 24 -23.16 13.17 -11.05
N ALA A 25 -22.88 14.11 -10.15
CA ALA A 25 -23.78 15.22 -9.86
C ALA A 25 -23.89 16.18 -11.07
N VAL A 26 -22.77 16.49 -11.73
CA VAL A 26 -22.76 17.28 -12.97
C VAL A 26 -23.49 16.55 -14.09
N LEU A 27 -23.29 15.24 -14.25
CA LEU A 27 -24.03 14.45 -15.25
C LEU A 27 -25.54 14.43 -14.98
N LYS A 28 -25.96 14.44 -13.72
CA LYS A 28 -27.37 14.40 -13.34
C LYS A 28 -28.07 15.76 -13.45
N TYR A 29 -27.41 16.83 -13.03
CA TYR A 29 -28.02 18.15 -12.87
C TYR A 29 -27.56 19.17 -13.92
N GLY A 30 -26.54 18.83 -14.72
CA GLY A 30 -25.94 19.72 -15.70
C GLY A 30 -24.92 20.68 -15.10
N LEU A 31 -24.02 21.19 -15.94
CA LEU A 31 -22.93 22.08 -15.51
C LEU A 31 -23.42 23.47 -15.04
N LYS A 32 -24.59 23.91 -15.50
CA LYS A 32 -25.14 25.26 -15.20
C LYS A 32 -25.40 25.52 -13.72
N ILE A 33 -25.56 24.45 -12.93
CA ILE A 33 -25.85 24.53 -11.49
C ILE A 33 -24.56 24.56 -10.65
N PHE A 34 -23.40 24.26 -11.25
CA PHE A 34 -22.12 24.22 -10.55
C PHE A 34 -21.26 25.44 -10.88
N ALA A 35 -20.66 26.04 -9.86
CA ALA A 35 -19.62 27.04 -10.00
C ALA A 35 -18.28 26.48 -9.51
N PHE A 36 -17.23 26.63 -10.32
CA PHE A 36 -15.86 26.27 -9.95
C PHE A 36 -15.07 27.55 -9.68
N VAL A 37 -14.67 27.75 -8.42
CA VAL A 37 -13.98 28.96 -7.96
C VAL A 37 -12.58 28.61 -7.48
N VAL A 38 -11.60 29.42 -7.89
CA VAL A 38 -10.22 29.32 -7.39
C VAL A 38 -10.11 30.19 -6.14
N ILE A 39 -9.89 29.55 -4.99
CA ILE A 39 -9.86 30.24 -3.69
C ILE A 39 -8.48 30.87 -3.43
N GLU A 40 -7.41 30.13 -3.71
CA GLU A 40 -6.02 30.60 -3.53
C GLU A 40 -5.15 30.03 -4.65
N THR A 41 -4.23 30.84 -5.18
CA THR A 41 -3.21 30.37 -6.15
C THR A 41 -1.83 30.37 -5.51
N THR A 42 -1.27 29.18 -5.34
CA THR A 42 0.04 29.01 -4.68
C THR A 42 1.14 28.92 -5.73
N LYS A 43 1.59 30.05 -6.27
CA LYS A 43 2.64 30.07 -7.32
C LYS A 43 4.01 29.59 -6.84
N GLN A 44 4.25 29.60 -5.53
CA GLN A 44 5.58 29.39 -4.92
C GLN A 44 5.70 28.11 -4.08
N VAL A 45 4.60 27.38 -3.86
CA VAL A 45 4.59 26.18 -3.02
C VAL A 45 5.12 24.99 -3.82
N LYS A 46 6.33 24.53 -3.46
CA LYS A 46 6.97 23.35 -4.06
C LYS A 46 6.73 22.07 -3.28
N ASP A 47 6.42 22.15 -1.98
CA ASP A 47 6.21 20.99 -1.13
C ASP A 47 4.73 20.58 -1.07
N ARG A 48 4.48 19.28 -1.20
CA ARG A 48 3.16 18.66 -1.06
C ARG A 48 2.58 18.89 0.33
N LYS A 49 3.41 18.88 1.39
CA LYS A 49 2.91 19.03 2.76
C LYS A 49 2.26 20.40 2.98
N GLU A 50 2.82 21.43 2.39
CA GLU A 50 2.29 22.79 2.46
C GLU A 50 0.96 22.90 1.71
N ILE A 51 0.83 22.26 0.54
CA ILE A 51 -0.45 22.18 -0.19
C ILE A 51 -1.54 21.51 0.66
N ILE A 52 -1.21 20.40 1.34
CA ILE A 52 -2.16 19.70 2.23
C ILE A 52 -2.56 20.59 3.41
N ARG A 53 -1.63 21.38 3.97
CA ARG A 53 -1.92 22.32 5.05
C ARG A 53 -2.90 23.42 4.61
N ILE A 54 -2.71 23.96 3.40
CA ILE A 54 -3.61 24.97 2.83
C ILE A 54 -4.99 24.36 2.53
N GLU A 55 -5.04 23.15 1.96
CA GLU A 55 -6.29 22.42 1.75
C GLU A 55 -7.04 22.21 3.08
N GLN A 56 -6.34 21.80 4.14
CA GLN A 56 -6.94 21.63 5.46
C GLN A 56 -7.48 22.95 6.02
N LYS A 57 -6.71 24.05 5.93
CA LYS A 57 -7.13 25.39 6.35
C LYS A 57 -8.50 25.76 5.76
N TYR A 58 -8.70 25.52 4.47
CA TYR A 58 -9.97 25.84 3.80
C TYR A 58 -11.10 24.87 4.13
N ILE A 59 -10.81 23.57 4.32
CA ILE A 59 -11.81 22.61 4.81
C ILE A 59 -12.33 23.03 6.19
N ASP A 60 -11.43 23.43 7.08
CA ASP A 60 -11.77 23.81 8.45
C ASP A 60 -12.50 25.17 8.51
N LEU A 61 -12.12 26.10 7.63
CA LEU A 61 -12.75 27.42 7.51
C LEU A 61 -14.16 27.34 6.91
N LEU A 62 -14.32 26.61 5.80
CA LEU A 62 -15.57 26.58 5.05
C LEU A 62 -16.56 25.53 5.55
N LYS A 63 -16.09 24.52 6.29
CA LYS A 63 -16.87 23.38 6.80
C LYS A 63 -17.88 22.83 5.79
N PRO A 64 -17.43 22.44 4.58
CA PRO A 64 -18.33 22.09 3.48
C PRO A 64 -19.15 20.84 3.81
N GLU A 65 -20.47 20.94 3.66
CA GLU A 65 -21.44 19.87 3.98
C GLU A 65 -21.17 18.58 3.19
N TYR A 66 -20.83 18.69 1.90
CA TYR A 66 -20.62 17.54 1.02
C TYR A 66 -19.24 16.86 1.16
N ASN A 67 -18.33 17.42 1.95
CA ASN A 67 -16.99 16.86 2.09
C ASN A 67 -16.94 15.78 3.17
N ILE A 68 -16.96 14.53 2.74
CA ILE A 68 -16.99 13.35 3.64
C ILE A 68 -15.66 13.18 4.39
N ALA A 69 -14.54 13.46 3.73
CA ALA A 69 -13.21 13.34 4.34
C ALA A 69 -12.82 14.65 5.04
N LYS A 70 -12.77 14.63 6.38
CA LYS A 70 -12.43 15.81 7.19
C LYS A 70 -10.97 16.20 7.13
N ILE A 71 -10.08 15.25 6.79
CA ILE A 71 -8.63 15.46 6.75
C ILE A 71 -8.18 15.57 5.29
N ALA A 72 -7.49 16.65 4.95
CA ALA A 72 -6.90 16.88 3.64
C ALA A 72 -5.89 15.78 3.27
N GLY A 73 -5.88 15.38 2.00
CA GLY A 73 -4.97 14.35 1.49
C GLY A 73 -5.19 12.93 2.04
N SER A 74 -6.13 12.69 2.96
CA SER A 74 -6.35 11.37 3.58
C SER A 74 -7.83 11.01 3.72
N ARG A 75 -8.16 9.77 3.38
CA ARG A 75 -9.48 9.18 3.65
C ARG A 75 -9.48 8.32 4.92
N LEU A 76 -8.36 8.29 5.65
CA LEU A 76 -8.26 7.52 6.89
C LEU A 76 -9.33 8.01 7.87
N ASN A 77 -9.92 7.07 8.60
CA ASN A 77 -11.06 7.27 9.51
C ASN A 77 -12.40 7.68 8.87
N THR A 78 -12.49 7.74 7.54
CA THR A 78 -13.79 7.91 6.86
C THR A 78 -14.54 6.58 6.90
N LYS A 79 -15.48 6.44 7.83
CA LYS A 79 -16.35 5.26 7.94
C LYS A 79 -17.51 5.37 6.96
N TRP A 80 -17.92 4.23 6.42
CA TRP A 80 -19.14 4.14 5.63
C TRP A 80 -20.35 4.26 6.54
N THR A 81 -21.41 4.90 6.06
CA THR A 81 -22.71 4.81 6.72
C THR A 81 -23.21 3.37 6.68
N LEU A 82 -24.03 2.98 7.67
CA LEU A 82 -24.57 1.62 7.74
C LEU A 82 -25.35 1.25 6.48
N GLU A 83 -26.15 2.19 5.97
CA GLU A 83 -26.90 2.05 4.71
C GLU A 83 -25.96 1.80 3.52
N SER A 84 -24.92 2.61 3.35
CA SER A 84 -23.95 2.46 2.25
C SER A 84 -23.23 1.10 2.32
N ARG A 85 -22.89 0.67 3.54
CA ARG A 85 -22.25 -0.63 3.78
C ARG A 85 -23.18 -1.78 3.39
N ASN A 86 -24.44 -1.72 3.78
CA ASN A 86 -25.43 -2.74 3.46
C ASN A 86 -25.68 -2.80 1.94
N LYS A 87 -25.88 -1.66 1.29
CA LYS A 87 -26.07 -1.58 -0.16
C LYS A 87 -24.90 -2.19 -0.95
N HIS A 88 -23.68 -1.95 -0.49
CA HIS A 88 -22.50 -2.55 -1.09
C HIS A 88 -22.39 -4.05 -0.83
N SER A 89 -22.72 -4.50 0.39
CA SER A 89 -22.77 -5.93 0.71
C SER A 89 -23.76 -6.68 -0.18
N ILE A 90 -24.97 -6.13 -0.36
CA ILE A 90 -26.00 -6.69 -1.25
C ILE A 90 -25.49 -6.75 -2.70
N ARG A 91 -24.98 -5.63 -3.22
CA ARG A 91 -24.44 -5.57 -4.59
C ARG A 91 -23.30 -6.57 -4.82
N MET A 92 -22.40 -6.73 -3.84
CA MET A 92 -21.30 -7.69 -3.94
C MET A 92 -21.81 -9.12 -3.93
N LYS A 93 -22.81 -9.44 -3.10
CA LYS A 93 -23.45 -10.75 -3.09
C LYS A 93 -24.09 -11.07 -4.45
N GLU A 94 -24.89 -10.15 -4.99
CA GLU A 94 -25.51 -10.29 -6.32
C GLU A 94 -24.47 -10.48 -7.43
N HIS A 95 -23.34 -9.76 -7.35
CA HIS A 95 -22.26 -9.91 -8.32
C HIS A 95 -21.60 -11.29 -8.25
N LEU A 96 -21.31 -11.79 -7.03
CA LEU A 96 -20.77 -13.13 -6.83
C LEU A 96 -21.75 -14.20 -7.28
N ASP A 97 -23.04 -14.03 -7.01
CA ASP A 97 -24.08 -14.96 -7.44
C ASP A 97 -24.14 -15.00 -8.97
N LYS A 98 -24.08 -13.85 -9.66
CA LYS A 98 -23.96 -13.80 -11.14
C LYS A 98 -22.74 -14.55 -11.65
N ILE A 99 -21.57 -14.37 -11.01
CA ILE A 99 -20.34 -15.09 -11.36
C ILE A 99 -20.50 -16.61 -11.16
N ARG A 100 -21.16 -17.03 -10.09
CA ARG A 100 -21.44 -18.45 -9.81
C ARG A 100 -22.44 -19.04 -10.80
N LEU A 101 -23.50 -18.31 -11.12
CA LEU A 101 -24.52 -18.64 -12.12
C LEU A 101 -23.93 -18.77 -13.52
N LEU A 102 -22.90 -17.99 -13.84
CA LEU A 102 -22.16 -18.07 -15.10
C LEU A 102 -21.46 -19.44 -15.30
N LYS A 103 -21.45 -20.35 -14.30
CA LYS A 103 -21.01 -21.77 -14.37
C LYS A 103 -19.96 -22.07 -15.45
N LYS A 104 -18.93 -21.23 -15.56
CA LYS A 104 -17.78 -21.49 -16.44
C LYS A 104 -16.88 -22.51 -15.76
N SER A 105 -17.38 -23.73 -15.57
CA SER A 105 -16.51 -24.87 -15.34
C SER A 105 -15.71 -25.07 -16.63
N THR A 106 -14.39 -25.13 -16.52
CA THR A 106 -13.56 -25.56 -17.66
C THR A 106 -14.01 -26.94 -18.11
N SER A 107 -14.02 -27.17 -19.43
CA SER A 107 -14.25 -28.51 -20.00
C SER A 107 -13.33 -29.52 -19.32
N ALA A 108 -13.77 -30.79 -19.23
CA ALA A 108 -12.97 -31.86 -18.68
C ALA A 108 -11.59 -31.92 -19.38
N GLU A 109 -11.59 -31.77 -20.70
CA GLU A 109 -10.39 -31.71 -21.55
C GLU A 109 -9.43 -30.58 -21.14
N THR A 110 -9.95 -29.36 -20.96
CA THR A 110 -9.14 -28.21 -20.54
C THR A 110 -8.57 -28.42 -19.13
N ARG A 111 -9.34 -29.06 -18.24
CA ARG A 111 -8.91 -29.36 -16.87
C ARG A 111 -7.78 -30.38 -16.87
N ASP A 112 -7.86 -31.40 -17.70
CA ASP A 112 -6.83 -32.42 -17.82
C ASP A 112 -5.57 -31.87 -18.50
N LEU A 113 -5.70 -31.00 -19.50
CA LEU A 113 -4.57 -30.25 -20.06
C LEU A 113 -3.86 -29.38 -19.01
N LEU A 114 -4.61 -28.67 -18.17
CA LEU A 114 -4.02 -27.86 -17.09
C LEU A 114 -3.32 -28.74 -16.04
N ARG A 115 -3.88 -29.93 -15.75
CA ARG A 115 -3.26 -30.91 -14.85
C ARG A 115 -1.95 -31.44 -15.42
N THR A 116 -1.92 -31.85 -16.69
CA THR A 116 -0.70 -32.35 -17.34
C THR A 116 0.37 -31.26 -17.41
N ILE A 117 -0.01 -30.03 -17.78
CA ILE A 117 0.91 -28.87 -17.74
C ILE A 117 1.47 -28.69 -16.33
N ALA A 118 0.63 -28.75 -15.28
CA ALA A 118 1.07 -28.55 -13.91
C ALA A 118 2.04 -29.65 -13.41
N LEU A 119 1.76 -30.91 -13.74
CA LEU A 119 2.63 -32.04 -13.42
C LEU A 119 3.97 -31.97 -14.16
N ASN A 120 3.96 -31.49 -15.40
CA ASN A 120 5.16 -31.32 -16.23
C ASN A 120 5.95 -30.04 -15.91
N ARG A 121 5.54 -29.23 -14.94
CA ARG A 121 6.30 -28.04 -14.55
C ARG A 121 7.63 -28.48 -13.92
N PRO A 122 8.79 -28.08 -14.48
CA PRO A 122 10.07 -28.41 -13.88
C PRO A 122 10.19 -27.73 -12.50
N PRO A 123 10.87 -28.38 -11.54
CA PRO A 123 11.13 -27.76 -10.25
C PRO A 123 11.93 -26.48 -10.43
N VAL A 124 11.64 -25.48 -9.60
CA VAL A 124 12.35 -24.19 -9.66
C VAL A 124 13.84 -24.41 -9.43
N THR A 125 14.64 -24.15 -10.46
CA THR A 125 16.09 -24.30 -10.44
C THR A 125 16.73 -23.38 -9.39
N ALA A 126 17.91 -23.75 -8.88
CA ALA A 126 18.63 -22.95 -7.89
C ALA A 126 18.92 -21.52 -8.39
N VAL A 127 19.24 -21.36 -9.69
CA VAL A 127 19.48 -20.06 -10.32
C VAL A 127 18.22 -19.19 -10.29
N THR A 128 17.06 -19.75 -10.67
CA THR A 128 15.79 -19.02 -10.64
C THR A 128 15.39 -18.68 -9.20
N ARG A 129 15.61 -19.60 -8.26
CA ARG A 129 15.36 -19.37 -6.83
C ARG A 129 16.21 -18.21 -6.29
N ASN A 130 17.47 -18.13 -6.68
CA ASN A 130 18.36 -17.03 -6.30
C ASN A 130 17.90 -15.70 -6.91
N LYS A 131 17.54 -15.67 -8.20
CA LYS A 131 16.96 -14.46 -8.84
C LYS A 131 15.69 -13.99 -8.14
N MET A 132 14.77 -14.91 -7.83
CA MET A 132 13.56 -14.58 -7.07
C MET A 132 13.88 -14.08 -5.66
N SER A 133 14.89 -14.65 -5.00
CA SER A 133 15.32 -14.22 -3.68
C SER A 133 15.90 -12.81 -3.71
N ILE A 134 16.75 -12.50 -4.70
CA ILE A 134 17.34 -11.16 -4.90
C ILE A 134 16.24 -10.12 -5.17
N ASN A 135 15.28 -10.43 -6.05
CA ASN A 135 14.17 -9.52 -6.37
C ASN A 135 13.20 -9.32 -5.20
N ASN A 136 12.97 -10.36 -4.39
CA ASN A 136 12.16 -10.26 -3.18
C ASN A 136 12.95 -9.72 -1.98
N ASN A 137 14.24 -9.38 -2.16
CA ASN A 137 15.11 -9.06 -1.05
C ASN A 137 14.81 -7.66 -0.49
N LYS A 138 13.85 -7.61 0.42
CA LYS A 138 13.69 -6.52 1.39
C LYS A 138 14.69 -6.67 2.54
N SER A 139 15.88 -7.27 2.33
CA SER A 139 16.85 -7.44 3.41
C SER A 139 17.28 -6.07 3.90
N VAL A 140 16.96 -5.81 5.14
CA VAL A 140 17.50 -4.68 5.87
C VAL A 140 18.85 -5.12 6.41
N LYS A 141 19.91 -4.34 6.16
CA LYS A 141 21.22 -4.56 6.79
C LYS A 141 21.07 -4.41 8.31
N ILE A 142 21.77 -5.24 9.07
CA ILE A 142 21.67 -5.30 10.54
C ILE A 142 23.04 -5.08 11.13
N ILE A 143 23.12 -4.24 12.16
CA ILE A 143 24.34 -3.98 12.91
C ILE A 143 24.18 -4.59 14.30
N ALA A 144 25.14 -5.40 14.72
CA ALA A 144 25.24 -5.95 16.06
C ALA A 144 26.19 -5.10 16.92
N TYR A 145 25.76 -4.78 18.13
CA TYR A 145 26.52 -4.01 19.12
C TYR A 145 26.79 -4.87 20.35
N LEU A 146 27.96 -4.71 20.97
CA LEU A 146 28.23 -5.30 22.29
C LEU A 146 27.41 -4.58 23.37
N ALA A 147 26.77 -5.35 24.26
CA ALA A 147 25.90 -4.82 25.31
C ALA A 147 26.60 -3.86 26.28
N ASP A 148 27.90 -4.06 26.53
CA ASP A 148 28.62 -3.36 27.59
C ASP A 148 29.27 -2.05 27.12
N SER A 149 29.39 -1.81 25.82
CA SER A 149 30.18 -0.69 25.30
C SER A 149 29.63 -0.01 24.06
N ASN A 150 28.47 -0.45 23.53
CA ASN A 150 27.88 0.07 22.28
C ASN A 150 28.86 0.09 21.09
N ILE A 151 29.91 -0.73 21.15
CA ILE A 151 30.90 -0.92 20.09
C ILE A 151 30.26 -1.80 19.02
N ILE A 152 30.42 -1.40 17.76
CA ILE A 152 29.96 -2.19 16.60
C ILE A 152 30.78 -3.49 16.57
N PHE A 153 30.08 -4.62 16.74
CA PHE A 153 30.67 -5.94 16.67
C PHE A 153 30.77 -6.40 15.21
N ARG A 154 29.64 -6.36 14.49
CA ARG A 154 29.57 -6.84 13.09
C ARG A 154 28.35 -6.30 12.38
N GLU A 155 28.49 -6.10 11.07
CA GLU A 155 27.40 -5.82 10.15
C GLU A 155 27.00 -7.07 9.36
N PHE A 156 25.70 -7.26 9.18
CA PHE A 156 25.10 -8.37 8.44
C PHE A 156 24.27 -7.84 7.29
N ILE A 157 24.34 -8.53 6.15
CA ILE A 157 23.62 -8.12 4.94
C ILE A 157 22.11 -8.38 5.11
N SER A 158 21.74 -9.40 5.89
CA SER A 158 20.34 -9.77 6.10
C SER A 158 20.09 -10.42 7.47
N ILE A 159 18.80 -10.53 7.84
CA ILE A 159 18.36 -11.31 9.01
C ILE A 159 18.82 -12.77 8.93
N ALA A 160 18.87 -13.35 7.72
CA ALA A 160 19.25 -14.75 7.54
C ALA A 160 20.74 -14.97 7.79
N ASP A 161 21.57 -14.03 7.35
CA ASP A 161 23.02 -14.01 7.53
C ASP A 161 23.38 -13.87 9.02
N ALA A 162 22.70 -12.97 9.73
CA ALA A 162 22.82 -12.88 11.18
C ALA A 162 22.36 -14.17 11.89
N ALA A 163 21.32 -14.85 11.39
CA ALA A 163 20.82 -16.10 11.98
C ALA A 163 21.81 -17.26 11.79
N GLU A 164 22.45 -17.32 10.63
CA GLU A 164 23.53 -18.26 10.35
C GLU A 164 24.71 -18.03 11.30
N TYR A 165 25.10 -16.78 11.55
CA TYR A 165 26.20 -16.50 12.48
C TYR A 165 25.89 -16.85 13.94
N PHE A 166 24.73 -16.43 14.46
CA PHE A 166 24.40 -16.62 15.89
C PHE A 166 23.88 -18.03 16.22
N PHE A 167 23.22 -18.69 15.29
CA PHE A 167 22.52 -19.95 15.54
C PHE A 167 22.95 -21.10 14.62
N ASN A 168 23.91 -20.87 13.71
CA ASN A 168 24.33 -21.82 12.68
C ASN A 168 23.17 -22.33 11.81
N ASP A 169 22.08 -21.54 11.70
CA ASP A 169 20.88 -21.88 10.93
C ASP A 169 20.24 -20.62 10.30
N ARG A 170 20.26 -20.55 8.97
CA ARG A 170 19.66 -19.48 8.17
C ARG A 170 18.15 -19.33 8.33
N ASN A 171 17.47 -20.39 8.76
CA ASN A 171 16.01 -20.41 8.91
C ASN A 171 15.57 -19.95 10.31
N ARG A 172 16.47 -19.95 11.30
CA ARG A 172 16.21 -19.52 12.67
C ARG A 172 16.19 -17.98 12.82
N ARG A 173 15.35 -17.33 12.02
CA ARG A 173 15.22 -15.86 11.93
C ARG A 173 14.32 -15.26 13.02
N GLY A 174 13.53 -16.07 13.71
CA GLY A 174 12.57 -15.64 14.73
C GLY A 174 13.20 -14.83 15.87
N PRO A 175 14.24 -15.36 16.55
CA PRO A 175 14.92 -14.66 17.65
C PRO A 175 15.49 -13.30 17.23
N ILE A 176 16.04 -13.21 16.03
CA ILE A 176 16.59 -11.96 15.48
C ILE A 176 15.50 -10.94 15.23
N LYS A 177 14.37 -11.36 14.64
CA LYS A 177 13.21 -10.47 14.45
C LYS A 177 12.66 -9.96 15.77
N TYR A 178 12.58 -10.84 16.77
CA TYR A 178 12.12 -10.48 18.11
C TYR A 178 13.05 -9.45 18.76
N ALA A 179 14.37 -9.70 18.75
CA ALA A 179 15.37 -8.77 19.27
C ALA A 179 15.32 -7.40 18.58
N LEU A 180 15.16 -7.36 17.25
CA LEU A 180 15.01 -6.12 16.50
C LEU A 180 13.72 -5.34 16.80
N THR A 181 12.66 -6.03 17.23
CA THR A 181 11.34 -5.42 17.48
C THR A 181 11.22 -4.94 18.92
N ASN A 182 11.73 -5.74 19.86
CA ASN A 182 11.59 -5.53 21.29
C ASN A 182 12.87 -4.95 21.93
N ASN A 183 13.90 -4.70 21.13
CA ASN A 183 15.23 -4.25 21.58
C ASN A 183 15.82 -5.12 22.69
N THR A 184 15.67 -6.45 22.57
CA THR A 184 16.19 -7.42 23.54
C THR A 184 17.59 -7.87 23.19
N LYS A 185 18.35 -8.30 24.20
CA LYS A 185 19.68 -8.90 23.99
C LYS A 185 19.54 -10.26 23.30
N ILE A 186 20.51 -10.58 22.45
CA ILE A 186 20.73 -11.91 21.89
C ILE A 186 21.93 -12.53 22.60
N LEU A 187 21.77 -13.78 23.04
CA LEU A 187 22.79 -14.52 23.80
C LEU A 187 23.31 -13.73 25.02
N ASP A 188 22.46 -12.87 25.57
CA ASP A 188 22.73 -11.93 26.67
C ASP A 188 23.90 -10.96 26.45
N LYS A 189 24.46 -10.91 25.24
CA LYS A 189 25.69 -10.18 24.90
C LYS A 189 25.53 -9.13 23.82
N TYR A 190 24.56 -9.29 22.91
CA TYR A 190 24.47 -8.47 21.70
C TYR A 190 23.13 -7.75 21.57
N TYR A 191 23.16 -6.47 21.20
CA TYR A 191 21.99 -5.74 20.70
C TYR A 191 22.02 -5.67 19.18
N LEU A 192 20.85 -5.75 18.54
CA LEU A 192 20.73 -5.64 17.09
C LEU A 192 19.95 -4.38 16.70
N ARG A 193 20.41 -3.69 15.66
CA ARG A 193 19.67 -2.57 15.04
C ARG A 193 19.65 -2.68 13.53
N LYS A 194 18.56 -2.24 12.92
CA LYS A 194 18.46 -2.08 11.46
C LYS A 194 19.24 -0.85 11.03
N SER A 195 20.07 -0.94 9.99
CA SER A 195 20.66 0.25 9.38
C SER A 195 19.57 1.02 8.63
N ASN A 196 19.52 2.34 8.82
CA ASN A 196 18.58 3.23 8.14
C ASN A 196 19.14 3.73 6.79
N THR A 197 19.99 2.95 6.13
CA THR A 197 20.48 3.28 4.79
C THR A 197 19.42 2.93 3.76
N LYS A 198 18.48 3.86 3.56
CA LYS A 198 17.82 4.00 2.25
C LYS A 198 18.80 4.74 1.35
N GLU A 199 19.66 4.00 0.69
CA GLU A 199 20.21 4.42 -0.61
C GLU A 199 19.17 4.08 -1.69
#